data_AF-A0A7G2EP26-F1
#
_entry.id   AF-A0A7G2EP26-F1
#
_cell.length_a   1.000
_cell.length_b   1.000
_cell.length_c   1.000
_cell.angle_alpha   90.00
_cell.angle_beta   90.00
_cell.angle_gamma   90.00
#
_symmetry.space_group_name_H-M   'P 1'
#
loop_
_entity.id
_entity.type
_entity.pdbx_description
1 polymer ?
#
loop_
_entity_poly.entity_id
_entity_poly.type
_entity_poly.pdbx_seq_one_letter_code
_entity_poly.pdbx_strand_id
1 'polypeptide(L)'
;MEATRTSFGLHNAPLCPTTNLSLFPRRWLHKHTLSLKPAKQHHLVCVRATESNDNLESSRPLAHFSPTLWGDHFLSVPLHVAEFDDFSREIEVTMKPKVRDMLKSSKNSDNERIRLIHLLMNLGIAYHFEIEIDEILGQAFGNLDDIIAKENDLETISTMFEVFRLRGYYMPCGGILGT
;
A
#
# COMPACT_ATOMS: atom_id res chain seq x y z
N MET A 1 -8.26 22.45 -49.31
CA MET A 1 -7.40 22.37 -48.11
C MET A 1 -8.33 22.22 -46.93
N GLU A 2 -8.57 20.99 -46.52
CA GLU A 2 -9.59 20.64 -45.53
C GLU A 2 -8.87 20.08 -44.30
N ALA A 3 -9.01 20.76 -43.17
CA ALA A 3 -8.31 20.45 -41.94
C ALA A 3 -9.14 19.46 -41.11
N THR A 4 -8.70 18.20 -41.07
CA THR A 4 -9.28 17.16 -40.23
C THR A 4 -8.92 17.42 -38.76
N ARG A 5 -9.89 17.91 -37.98
CA ARG A 5 -9.81 17.92 -36.51
C ARG A 5 -9.98 16.48 -36.00
N THR A 6 -8.90 15.86 -35.55
CA THR A 6 -8.96 14.63 -34.77
C THR A 6 -9.36 14.97 -33.33
N SER A 7 -10.61 14.69 -32.98
CA SER A 7 -11.08 14.70 -31.60
C SER A 7 -10.54 13.47 -30.86
N PHE A 8 -9.77 13.68 -29.81
CA PHE A 8 -9.43 12.63 -28.85
C PHE A 8 -10.68 12.27 -28.06
N GLY A 9 -11.20 11.06 -28.28
CA GLY A 9 -12.28 10.50 -27.49
C GLY A 9 -11.78 10.22 -26.08
N LEU A 10 -12.21 11.04 -25.11
CA LEU A 10 -12.21 10.65 -23.70
C LEU A 10 -13.15 9.45 -23.57
N HIS A 11 -12.59 8.26 -23.44
CA HIS A 11 -13.35 7.14 -22.89
C HIS A 11 -13.43 7.37 -21.38
N ASN A 12 -14.58 7.85 -20.92
CA ASN A 12 -14.90 7.90 -19.51
C ASN A 12 -15.13 6.47 -19.02
N ALA A 13 -14.04 5.78 -18.65
CA ALA A 13 -14.13 4.58 -17.83
C ALA A 13 -14.33 5.02 -16.36
N PRO A 14 -15.33 4.49 -15.63
CA PRO A 14 -15.51 4.84 -14.23
C PRO A 14 -14.35 4.25 -13.42
N LEU A 15 -13.45 5.12 -12.95
CA LEU A 15 -12.28 4.78 -12.11
C LEU A 15 -12.63 4.29 -10.69
N CYS A 16 -13.88 3.94 -10.44
CA CYS A 16 -14.34 3.38 -9.17
C CYS A 16 -15.55 2.49 -9.44
N PRO A 17 -15.47 1.16 -9.22
CA PRO A 17 -16.70 0.41 -9.04
C PRO A 17 -17.39 1.01 -7.82
N THR A 18 -18.66 1.36 -7.97
CA THR A 18 -19.53 1.80 -6.88
C THR A 18 -19.78 0.62 -5.95
N THR A 19 -18.76 0.24 -5.19
CA THR A 19 -18.95 -0.57 -4.00
C THR A 19 -19.81 0.28 -3.08
N ASN A 20 -21.07 -0.11 -2.89
CA ASN A 20 -21.99 0.57 -1.95
C ASN A 20 -21.55 0.43 -0.48
N LEU A 21 -20.35 -0.12 -0.24
CA LEU A 21 -19.67 -0.23 1.02
C LEU A 21 -19.01 1.11 1.36
N SER A 22 -19.77 1.95 2.05
CA SER A 22 -19.17 3.03 2.83
C SER A 22 -18.11 2.43 3.77
N LEU A 23 -16.85 2.85 3.62
CA LEU A 23 -15.76 2.53 4.56
C LEU A 23 -15.99 3.13 5.96
N PHE A 24 -17.02 3.96 6.11
CA PHE A 24 -17.46 4.50 7.38
C PHE A 24 -18.59 3.63 7.97
N PRO A 25 -18.53 3.28 9.26
CA PRO A 25 -19.62 2.57 9.92
C PRO A 25 -20.93 3.37 9.78
N ARG A 26 -21.88 2.90 8.97
CA ARG A 26 -23.24 3.51 8.85
C ARG A 26 -24.08 3.40 10.13
N ARG A 27 -23.48 3.02 11.28
CA ARG A 27 -24.19 2.95 12.57
C ARG A 27 -24.46 4.31 13.20
N TRP A 28 -23.88 5.40 12.68
CA TRP A 28 -24.07 6.74 13.24
C TRP A 28 -25.37 7.44 12.83
N LEU A 29 -26.23 6.82 12.02
CA LEU A 29 -27.53 7.39 11.64
C LEU A 29 -28.75 6.67 12.20
N HIS A 30 -28.57 5.59 12.98
CA HIS A 30 -29.72 4.90 13.58
C HIS A 30 -29.57 4.81 15.09
N LYS A 31 -30.35 5.64 15.79
CA LYS A 31 -30.60 5.49 17.23
C LYS A 31 -31.24 4.13 17.45
N HIS A 32 -30.45 3.12 17.82
CA HIS A 32 -31.00 1.81 18.16
C HIS A 32 -31.31 1.77 19.66
N THR A 33 -32.59 1.93 20.00
CA THR A 33 -33.16 1.27 21.18
C THR A 33 -33.06 -0.23 20.93
N LEU A 34 -32.17 -0.91 21.63
CA LEU A 34 -31.93 -2.35 21.48
C LEU A 34 -33.13 -3.14 22.04
N SER A 35 -34.08 -3.49 21.18
CA SER A 35 -35.06 -4.55 21.48
C SER A 35 -34.45 -5.89 21.07
N LEU A 36 -33.90 -6.63 22.04
CA LEU A 36 -33.50 -8.02 21.86
C LEU A 36 -34.75 -8.89 21.72
N LYS A 37 -34.89 -9.58 20.57
CA LYS A 37 -35.82 -10.71 20.47
C LYS A 37 -35.30 -11.86 21.35
N PRO A 38 -36.17 -12.63 22.02
CA PRO A 38 -35.74 -13.67 22.95
C PRO A 38 -35.11 -14.84 22.19
N ALA A 39 -33.87 -15.16 22.54
CA ALA A 39 -33.21 -16.40 22.11
C ALA A 39 -33.72 -17.57 22.97
N LYS A 40 -33.91 -18.72 22.33
CA LYS A 40 -34.46 -19.95 22.95
C LYS A 40 -33.64 -20.35 24.18
N GLN A 41 -34.37 -20.65 25.25
CA GLN A 41 -33.86 -20.96 26.59
C GLN A 41 -33.14 -22.33 26.58
N HIS A 42 -31.83 -22.33 26.36
CA HIS A 42 -31.00 -23.47 26.74
C HIS A 42 -30.75 -23.37 28.25
N HIS A 43 -31.14 -24.41 28.98
CA HIS A 43 -31.02 -24.49 30.44
C HIS A 43 -29.55 -24.58 30.85
N LEU A 44 -28.90 -23.42 31.00
CA LEU A 44 -27.60 -23.33 31.64
C LEU A 44 -27.82 -23.33 33.16
N VAL A 45 -27.62 -24.49 33.78
CA VAL A 45 -27.53 -24.61 35.24
C VAL A 45 -26.17 -24.07 35.66
N CYS A 46 -26.16 -22.95 36.36
CA CYS A 46 -24.97 -22.44 37.02
C CYS A 46 -24.85 -23.12 38.39
N VAL A 47 -23.83 -23.95 38.57
CA VAL A 47 -23.49 -24.52 39.89
C VAL A 47 -22.75 -23.45 40.68
N ARG A 48 -23.28 -23.09 41.84
CA ARG A 48 -22.65 -22.15 42.77
C ARG A 48 -21.67 -22.92 43.65
N ALA A 49 -20.40 -22.53 43.65
CA ALA A 49 -19.43 -23.08 44.59
C ALA A 49 -19.72 -22.58 46.01
N THR A 50 -19.59 -23.46 47.00
CA THR A 50 -19.62 -23.13 48.43
C THR A 50 -18.39 -22.33 48.82
N GLU A 51 -18.60 -21.25 49.57
CA GLU A 51 -17.55 -20.36 50.07
C GLU A 51 -16.70 -21.09 51.13
N SER A 52 -15.57 -21.67 50.73
CA SER A 52 -14.49 -21.99 51.66
C SER A 52 -13.66 -20.73 51.87
N ASN A 53 -13.76 -20.20 53.09
CA ASN A 53 -12.98 -19.08 53.58
C ASN A 53 -11.50 -19.47 53.64
N ASP A 54 -10.75 -19.20 52.57
CA ASP A 54 -9.31 -18.89 52.55
C ASP A 54 -8.81 -18.80 51.09
N ASN A 55 -7.89 -17.86 50.85
CA ASN A 55 -7.04 -17.66 49.65
C ASN A 55 -7.52 -16.64 48.60
N LEU A 56 -6.94 -15.43 48.69
CA LEU A 56 -6.15 -14.74 47.66
C LEU A 56 -6.51 -14.87 46.16
N GLU A 57 -7.75 -15.16 45.77
CA GLU A 57 -8.18 -15.23 44.37
C GLU A 57 -9.28 -14.20 44.08
N SER A 58 -8.93 -12.91 43.93
CA SER A 58 -9.71 -12.03 43.02
C SER A 58 -9.01 -10.73 42.62
N SER A 59 -7.68 -10.63 42.70
CA SER A 59 -6.99 -9.35 42.43
C SER A 59 -6.70 -9.09 40.95
N ARG A 60 -7.52 -9.57 40.01
CA ARG A 60 -7.41 -9.16 38.60
C ARG A 60 -8.30 -7.92 38.38
N PRO A 61 -7.73 -6.74 38.10
CA PRO A 61 -8.52 -5.56 37.77
C PRO A 61 -9.38 -5.80 36.53
N LEU A 62 -10.62 -5.31 36.56
CA LEU A 62 -11.48 -5.27 35.38
C LEU A 62 -10.83 -4.39 34.31
N ALA A 63 -10.63 -4.98 33.13
CA ALA A 63 -10.07 -4.26 32.00
C ALA A 63 -11.17 -3.46 31.28
N HIS A 64 -11.10 -2.13 31.36
CA HIS A 64 -12.00 -1.22 30.65
C HIS A 64 -11.40 -0.82 29.30
N PHE A 65 -11.32 -1.75 28.37
CA PHE A 65 -10.90 -1.45 27.00
C PHE A 65 -12.09 -0.99 26.15
N SER A 66 -11.84 -0.01 25.28
CA SER A 66 -12.81 0.39 24.27
C SER A 66 -13.09 -0.78 23.31
N PRO A 67 -14.35 -0.99 22.89
CA PRO A 67 -14.66 -2.03 21.91
C PRO A 67 -13.97 -1.75 20.57
N THR A 68 -13.72 -2.82 19.81
CA THR A 68 -13.09 -2.72 18.49
C THR A 68 -13.97 -1.89 17.54
N LEU A 69 -13.37 -0.94 16.82
CA LEU A 69 -14.07 -0.16 15.79
C LEU A 69 -14.68 -1.03 14.68
N TRP A 70 -14.00 -2.13 14.36
CA TRP A 70 -14.30 -2.95 13.19
C TRP A 70 -15.17 -4.17 13.48
N GLY A 71 -15.14 -4.69 14.72
CA GLY A 71 -15.87 -5.90 15.09
C GLY A 71 -15.65 -7.02 14.07
N ASP A 72 -16.76 -7.57 13.58
CA ASP A 72 -16.77 -8.70 12.65
C ASP A 72 -16.77 -8.28 11.17
N HIS A 73 -16.58 -6.99 10.87
CA HIS A 73 -16.75 -6.44 9.51
C HIS A 73 -15.86 -7.11 8.45
N PHE A 74 -14.65 -7.53 8.84
CA PHE A 74 -13.70 -8.18 7.94
C PHE A 74 -13.77 -9.71 7.96
N LEU A 75 -14.67 -10.32 8.74
CA LEU A 75 -14.82 -11.78 8.77
C LEU A 75 -15.46 -12.34 7.49
N SER A 76 -16.19 -11.52 6.75
CA SER A 76 -16.77 -11.89 5.45
C SER A 76 -16.68 -10.74 4.46
N VAL A 77 -15.87 -10.90 3.42
CA VAL A 77 -15.74 -9.92 2.34
C VAL A 77 -16.30 -10.54 1.04
N PRO A 78 -17.38 -10.00 0.46
CA PRO A 78 -17.84 -10.44 -0.85
C PRO A 78 -16.82 -10.02 -1.91
N LEU A 79 -16.22 -10.99 -2.60
CA LEU A 79 -15.24 -10.76 -3.66
C LEU A 79 -15.88 -11.02 -5.03
N HIS A 80 -15.85 -10.02 -5.90
CA HIS A 80 -16.24 -10.18 -7.31
C HIS A 80 -15.03 -10.63 -8.14
N VAL A 81 -14.70 -11.92 -8.03
CA VAL A 81 -13.48 -12.53 -8.58
C VAL A 81 -13.28 -12.22 -10.08
N ALA A 82 -14.37 -12.23 -10.87
CA ALA A 82 -14.30 -11.98 -12.31
C ALA A 82 -13.79 -10.57 -12.66
N GLU A 83 -14.14 -9.53 -11.89
CA GLU A 83 -13.65 -8.16 -12.13
C GLU A 83 -12.16 -8.06 -11.80
N PHE A 84 -11.70 -8.75 -10.75
CA PHE A 84 -10.28 -8.78 -10.39
C PHE A 84 -9.41 -9.51 -11.41
N ASP A 85 -9.94 -10.55 -12.07
CA ASP A 85 -9.21 -11.30 -13.10
C ASP A 85 -8.88 -10.43 -14.32
N ASP A 86 -9.81 -9.56 -14.74
CA ASP A 86 -9.57 -8.67 -15.87
C ASP A 86 -8.55 -7.57 -15.54
N PHE A 87 -8.61 -6.99 -14.34
CA PHE A 87 -7.57 -6.06 -13.86
C PHE A 87 -6.21 -6.73 -13.72
N SER A 88 -6.16 -7.94 -13.16
CA SER A 88 -4.92 -8.70 -13.02
C SER A 88 -4.29 -8.94 -14.39
N ARG A 89 -5.09 -9.35 -15.38
CA ARG A 89 -4.64 -9.54 -16.76
C ARG A 89 -4.11 -8.26 -17.37
N GLU A 90 -4.79 -7.13 -17.21
CA GLU A 90 -4.34 -5.83 -17.73
C GLU A 90 -2.99 -5.41 -17.11
N ILE A 91 -2.84 -5.59 -15.79
CA ILE A 91 -1.60 -5.29 -15.08
C ILE A 91 -0.45 -6.14 -15.62
N GLU A 92 -0.65 -7.46 -15.74
CA GLU A 92 0.38 -8.38 -16.21
C GLU A 92 0.76 -8.18 -17.68
N VAL A 93 -0.23 -8.01 -18.56
CA VAL A 93 -0.02 -7.97 -20.02
C VAL A 93 0.36 -6.58 -20.51
N THR A 94 -0.16 -5.53 -19.88
CA THR A 94 0.01 -4.15 -20.39
C THR A 94 0.88 -3.30 -19.49
N MET A 95 0.62 -3.26 -18.18
CA MET A 95 1.28 -2.28 -17.31
C MET A 95 2.70 -2.69 -16.92
N LYS A 96 2.92 -3.95 -16.52
CA LYS A 96 4.28 -4.42 -16.17
C LYS A 96 5.26 -4.29 -17.35
N PRO A 97 4.93 -4.69 -18.59
CA PRO A 97 5.84 -4.50 -19.72
C PRO A 97 6.14 -3.03 -19.99
N LYS A 98 5.14 -2.14 -19.92
CA LYS A 98 5.35 -0.69 -20.08
C LYS A 98 6.34 -0.13 -19.05
N VAL A 99 6.20 -0.51 -17.78
CA VAL A 99 7.12 -0.08 -16.72
C VAL A 99 8.52 -0.65 -16.96
N ARG A 100 8.64 -1.92 -17.36
CA ARG A 100 9.93 -2.52 -17.75
C ARG A 100 10.60 -1.78 -18.91
N ASP A 101 9.82 -1.40 -19.92
CA ASP A 101 10.32 -0.65 -21.06
C ASP A 101 10.80 0.75 -20.63
N MET A 102 10.08 1.41 -19.70
CA MET A 102 10.52 2.68 -19.12
C MET A 102 11.81 2.55 -18.31
N LEU A 103 11.99 1.45 -17.56
CA LEU A 103 13.21 1.15 -16.80
C LEU A 103 14.40 0.85 -17.74
N LYS A 104 14.17 0.12 -18.83
CA LYS A 104 15.20 -0.30 -19.80
C LYS A 104 15.46 0.71 -20.92
N SER A 105 14.66 1.76 -21.04
CA SER A 105 14.77 2.76 -22.10
C SER A 105 16.13 3.46 -22.04
N SER A 106 16.91 3.31 -23.11
CA SER A 106 18.21 3.98 -23.27
C SER A 106 18.09 5.50 -23.49
N LYS A 107 16.86 6.01 -23.65
CA LYS A 107 16.60 7.45 -23.76
C LYS A 107 16.59 8.15 -22.41
N ASN A 108 16.39 7.40 -21.32
CA ASN A 108 16.31 7.95 -19.98
C ASN A 108 17.71 8.04 -19.37
N SER A 109 18.01 9.18 -18.77
CA SER A 109 19.20 9.36 -17.95
C SER A 109 19.17 8.48 -16.70
N ASP A 110 20.33 8.24 -16.11
CA ASP A 110 20.46 7.46 -14.86
C ASP A 110 19.59 8.06 -13.75
N ASN A 111 19.52 9.39 -13.67
CA ASN A 111 18.77 10.15 -12.69
C ASN A 111 17.26 9.94 -12.86
N GLU A 112 16.77 9.98 -14.10
CA GLU A 112 15.36 9.69 -14.41
C GLU A 112 14.98 8.24 -14.07
N ARG A 113 15.87 7.29 -14.34
CA ARG A 113 15.66 5.87 -13.99
C ARG A 113 15.62 5.68 -12.47
N ILE A 114 16.53 6.29 -11.72
CA ILE A 114 16.53 6.24 -10.25
C ILE A 114 15.27 6.90 -9.68
N ARG A 115 14.80 8.00 -10.28
CA ARG A 115 13.53 8.64 -9.87
C ARG A 115 12.32 7.73 -10.14
N LEU A 116 12.31 7.02 -11.26
CA LEU A 116 11.27 6.02 -11.53
C LEU A 116 11.29 4.89 -10.49
N ILE A 117 12.48 4.42 -10.11
CA ILE A 117 12.64 3.42 -9.04
C ILE A 117 12.08 3.94 -7.72
N HIS A 118 12.41 5.18 -7.34
CA HIS A 118 11.89 5.82 -6.14
C HIS A 118 10.34 5.86 -6.14
N LEU A 119 9.72 6.19 -7.27
CA LEU A 119 8.27 6.17 -7.42
C LEU A 119 7.67 4.76 -7.27
N LEU A 120 8.32 3.73 -7.84
CA LEU A 120 7.87 2.34 -7.72
C LEU A 120 7.96 1.83 -6.27
N MET A 121 8.98 2.25 -5.53
CA MET A 121 9.14 1.93 -4.11
C MET A 121 8.04 2.58 -3.27
N ASN A 122 7.75 3.87 -3.50
CA ASN A 122 6.70 4.59 -2.79
C ASN A 122 5.29 4.10 -3.13
N LEU A 123 5.10 3.55 -4.33
CA LEU A 123 3.85 2.90 -4.73
C LEU A 123 3.73 1.46 -4.18
N GLY A 124 4.80 0.90 -3.59
CA GLY A 124 4.80 -0.44 -3.03
C GLY A 124 4.77 -1.57 -4.07
N ILE A 125 5.12 -1.27 -5.33
CA ILE A 125 5.10 -2.24 -6.45
C ILE A 125 6.49 -2.58 -7.00
N ALA A 126 7.55 -2.04 -6.39
CA ALA A 126 8.94 -2.31 -6.78
C ALA A 126 9.30 -3.80 -6.83
N TYR A 127 8.64 -4.62 -6.00
CA TYR A 127 8.87 -6.08 -5.93
C TYR A 127 8.61 -6.83 -7.24
N HIS A 128 7.88 -6.24 -8.19
CA HIS A 128 7.67 -6.81 -9.51
C HIS A 128 8.85 -6.63 -10.49
N PHE A 129 9.81 -5.76 -10.14
CA PHE A 129 10.89 -5.31 -11.01
C PHE A 129 12.27 -5.41 -10.33
N GLU A 130 12.41 -6.26 -9.31
CA GLU A 130 13.63 -6.38 -8.49
C GLU A 130 14.90 -6.55 -9.35
N ILE A 131 14.83 -7.42 -10.36
CA ILE A 131 15.96 -7.69 -11.26
C ILE A 131 16.35 -6.43 -12.04
N GLU A 132 15.38 -5.76 -12.67
CA GLU A 132 15.64 -4.54 -13.42
C GLU A 132 16.19 -3.42 -12.53
N ILE A 133 15.64 -3.28 -11.31
CA ILE A 133 16.08 -2.28 -10.34
C ILE A 133 17.54 -2.55 -9.93
N ASP A 134 17.88 -3.78 -9.60
CA ASP A 134 19.24 -4.13 -9.16
C ASP A 134 20.27 -3.94 -10.27
N GLU A 135 19.93 -4.28 -11.52
CA GLU A 135 20.77 -4.02 -12.69
C GLU A 135 21.01 -2.50 -12.90
N ILE A 136 19.94 -1.69 -12.84
CA ILE A 136 20.03 -0.24 -13.02
C ILE A 136 20.87 0.39 -11.92
N LEU A 137 20.61 0.02 -10.65
CA LEU A 137 21.35 0.57 -9.52
C LEU A 137 22.81 0.10 -9.52
N GLY A 138 23.09 -1.14 -9.90
CA GLY A 138 24.47 -1.62 -10.03
C GLY A 138 25.26 -0.83 -11.07
N GLN A 139 24.65 -0.55 -12.23
CA GLN A 139 25.26 0.28 -13.28
C GLN A 139 25.45 1.74 -12.82
N ALA A 140 24.41 2.34 -12.24
CA ALA A 140 24.47 3.71 -11.77
C ALA A 140 25.47 3.89 -10.62
N PHE A 141 25.60 2.90 -9.74
CA PHE A 141 26.58 2.93 -8.65
C PHE A 141 28.02 2.96 -9.17
N GLY A 142 28.31 2.22 -10.25
CA GLY A 142 29.63 2.24 -10.88
C GLY A 142 30.03 3.61 -11.45
N ASN A 143 29.06 4.43 -11.83
CA ASN A 143 29.25 5.78 -12.36
C ASN A 143 28.79 6.88 -11.37
N LEU A 144 28.62 6.54 -10.09
CA LEU A 144 27.94 7.41 -9.13
C LEU A 144 28.63 8.76 -8.96
N ASP A 145 29.96 8.77 -8.90
CA ASP A 145 30.74 10.00 -8.75
C ASP A 145 30.53 10.95 -9.93
N ASP A 146 30.48 10.43 -11.16
CA ASP A 146 30.20 11.21 -12.37
C ASP A 146 28.76 11.73 -12.41
N ILE A 147 27.81 10.94 -11.92
CA ILE A 147 26.40 11.30 -11.84
C ILE A 147 26.21 12.44 -10.83
N ILE A 148 26.79 12.31 -9.63
CA ILE A 148 26.71 13.33 -8.58
C ILE A 148 27.44 14.60 -9.03
N ALA A 149 28.61 14.49 -9.66
CA ALA A 149 29.37 15.67 -10.12
C ALA A 149 28.65 16.48 -11.21
N LYS A 150 27.76 15.84 -11.98
CA LYS A 150 26.94 16.51 -13.01
C LYS A 150 25.60 17.00 -12.47
N GLU A 151 25.18 16.51 -11.31
CA GLU A 151 23.89 16.84 -10.72
C GLU A 151 24.03 17.98 -9.71
N ASN A 152 23.29 19.06 -9.95
CA ASN A 152 23.28 20.23 -9.06
C ASN A 152 21.97 20.34 -8.27
N ASP A 153 20.98 19.51 -8.58
CA ASP A 153 19.70 19.50 -7.90
C ASP A 153 19.72 18.66 -6.63
N LEU A 154 19.43 19.31 -5.50
CA LEU A 154 19.37 18.67 -4.19
C LEU A 154 18.23 17.64 -4.11
N GLU A 155 17.09 17.85 -4.79
CA GLU A 155 15.99 16.88 -4.81
C GLU A 155 16.48 15.56 -5.45
N THR A 156 17.19 15.68 -6.57
CA THR A 156 17.73 14.53 -7.30
C THR A 156 18.80 13.81 -6.48
N ILE A 157 19.77 14.53 -5.89
CA ILE A 157 20.81 13.90 -5.04
C ILE A 157 20.20 13.23 -3.81
N SER A 158 19.21 13.87 -3.16
CA SER A 158 18.50 13.28 -2.02
C SER A 158 17.76 12.01 -2.41
N THR A 159 17.12 12.00 -3.59
CA THR A 159 16.43 10.81 -4.11
C THR A 159 17.40 9.67 -4.37
N MET A 160 18.55 9.95 -4.99
CA MET A 160 19.60 8.94 -5.19
C MET A 160 20.09 8.37 -3.87
N PHE A 161 20.41 9.25 -2.91
CA PHE A 161 20.87 8.85 -1.60
C PHE A 161 19.89 7.91 -0.90
N GLU A 162 18.61 8.24 -0.91
CA GLU A 162 17.55 7.41 -0.34
C GLU A 162 17.47 6.04 -1.04
N VAL A 163 17.38 6.02 -2.37
CA VAL A 163 17.25 4.77 -3.14
C VAL A 163 18.46 3.86 -2.93
N PHE A 164 19.68 4.39 -3.04
CA PHE A 164 20.89 3.59 -2.86
C PHE A 164 21.01 3.02 -1.45
N ARG A 165 20.75 3.84 -0.41
CA ARG A 165 20.78 3.39 0.99
C ARG A 165 19.73 2.32 1.27
N LEU A 166 18.51 2.50 0.76
CA LEU A 166 17.42 1.54 0.96
C LEU A 166 17.70 0.19 0.28
N ARG A 167 18.46 0.21 -0.83
CA ARG A 167 18.85 -0.99 -1.58
C ARG A 167 20.19 -1.58 -1.14
N GLY A 168 20.77 -1.06 -0.06
CA GLY A 168 21.99 -1.60 0.57
C GLY A 168 23.31 -1.15 -0.03
N TYR A 169 23.30 -0.16 -0.94
CA TYR A 169 24.51 0.43 -1.48
C TYR A 169 25.12 1.43 -0.48
N TYR A 170 26.44 1.39 -0.34
CA TYR A 170 27.15 2.33 0.50
C TYR A 170 27.27 3.69 -0.19
N MET A 171 26.55 4.69 0.34
CA MET A 171 26.68 6.08 -0.10
C MET A 171 27.02 6.97 1.10
N PRO A 172 28.20 7.64 1.11
CA PRO A 172 28.63 8.49 2.22
C PRO A 172 27.80 9.78 2.28
N CYS A 173 27.52 10.27 3.49
CA CYS A 173 26.78 11.53 3.69
C CYS A 173 27.60 12.77 3.32
N GLY A 174 28.94 12.69 3.36
CA GLY A 174 29.85 13.81 3.13
C GLY A 174 30.04 14.21 1.66
N GLY A 175 29.59 13.41 0.70
CA GLY A 175 29.69 13.72 -0.74
C GLY A 175 28.57 14.63 -1.27
N ILE A 176 27.58 14.97 -0.43
CA ILE A 176 26.38 15.73 -0.82
C ILE A 176 26.60 17.25 -0.68
N LEU A 177 27.58 17.67 0.12
CA LEU A 177 28.07 19.06 0.17
C LEU A 177 29.46 19.09 -0.46
N GLY A 178 29.54 19.55 -1.71
CA GLY A 178 30.81 19.71 -2.40
C GLY A 178 31.85 20.47 -1.57
N THR A 179 33.06 19.93 -1.52
CA THR A 179 34.30 20.67 -1.25
C THR A 179 34.95 21.04 -2.56
#